data_AF-A0A7I9XPF4-F1
#
_entry.id   AF-A0A7I9XPF4-F1
#
_cell.length_a   1.000
_cell.length_b   1.000
_cell.length_c   1.000
_cell.angle_alpha   90.00
_cell.angle_beta   90.00
_cell.angle_gamma   90.00
#
_symmetry.space_group_name_H-M   'P 1'
#
loop_
_entity.id
_entity.type
_entity.pdbx_description
1 polymer ?
#
loop_
_entity_poly.entity_id
_entity_poly.type
_entity_poly.pdbx_seq_one_letter_code
_entity_poly.pdbx_strand_id
1 'polypeptide(L)'
;MTSVNDLADEVEGISDNGERMTALADAAWRTFLNPASMTAMEILIATRSLRSTLAVEQLAQLQPGLERITKLVGGSPHATAIADLLWAAPVGLMVGQMVSDVPLPTEPQRRAMAQLLSDHLLVRELDDAPPRRRGARQR
;
A
#
# COMPACT_ATOMS: atom_id res chain seq x y z
N MET A 1 14.45 11.38 -2.49
CA MET A 1 13.44 10.45 -3.02
C MET A 1 13.37 9.33 -2.01
N THR A 2 12.35 9.34 -1.16
CA THR A 2 12.18 8.33 -0.11
C THR A 2 11.94 6.99 -0.79
N SER A 3 12.88 6.06 -0.63
CA SER A 3 12.76 4.72 -1.21
C SER A 3 11.54 4.03 -0.60
N VAL A 4 10.86 3.17 -1.38
CA VAL A 4 9.84 2.25 -0.83
C VAL A 4 10.40 1.47 0.38
N ASN A 5 11.71 1.23 0.41
CA ASN A 5 12.40 0.60 1.54
C ASN A 5 12.47 1.51 2.78
N ASP A 6 12.76 2.81 2.63
CA ASP A 6 12.83 3.75 3.74
C ASP A 6 11.46 3.87 4.45
N LEU A 7 10.38 3.74 3.67
CA LEU A 7 9.01 3.73 4.18
C LEU A 7 8.62 2.40 4.85
N ALA A 8 9.05 1.26 4.29
CA ALA A 8 8.88 -0.02 4.97
C ALA A 8 9.59 -0.03 6.34
N ASP A 9 10.79 0.55 6.40
CA ASP A 9 11.60 0.64 7.63
C ASP A 9 10.95 1.61 8.67
N GLU A 10 10.33 2.71 8.24
CA GLU A 10 9.58 3.64 9.14
C GLU A 10 8.33 2.97 9.75
N VAL A 11 7.67 2.11 8.97
CA VAL A 11 6.44 1.41 9.36
C VAL A 11 6.72 0.19 10.26
N GLU A 12 7.87 -0.48 10.11
CA GLU A 12 8.28 -1.60 10.98
C GLU A 12 8.45 -1.20 12.46
N GLY A 13 8.73 0.07 12.76
CA GLY A 13 8.88 0.58 14.13
C GLY A 13 7.56 0.83 14.88
N ILE A 14 6.41 0.77 14.20
CA ILE A 14 5.11 1.15 14.78
C ILE A 14 4.44 -0.07 15.40
N SER A 15 4.25 -0.01 16.73
CA SER A 15 3.67 -1.10 17.52
C SER A 15 2.14 -1.18 17.41
N ASP A 16 1.46 -0.05 17.22
CA ASP A 16 0.01 -0.04 17.01
C ASP A 16 -0.35 -0.40 15.57
N ASN A 17 -1.21 -1.40 15.39
CA ASN A 17 -1.54 -1.91 14.06
C ASN A 17 -2.33 -0.88 13.22
N GLY A 18 -3.19 -0.07 13.83
CA GLY A 18 -3.97 0.95 13.11
C GLY A 18 -3.09 2.12 12.67
N GLU A 19 -2.20 2.58 13.55
CA GLU A 19 -1.19 3.59 13.25
C GLU A 19 -0.24 3.09 12.16
N ARG A 20 0.18 1.81 12.21
CA ARG A 20 1.03 1.19 11.20
C ARG A 20 0.36 1.15 9.82
N MET A 21 -0.92 0.78 9.75
CA MET A 21 -1.66 0.74 8.48
C MET A 21 -1.95 2.13 7.93
N THR A 22 -2.16 3.12 8.79
CA THR A 22 -2.28 4.52 8.40
C THR A 22 -0.97 5.03 7.81
N ALA A 23 0.15 4.78 8.49
CA ALA A 23 1.48 5.14 7.99
C ALA A 23 1.79 4.47 6.65
N LEU A 24 1.39 3.21 6.46
CA LEU A 24 1.55 2.48 5.21
C LEU A 24 0.75 3.10 4.05
N ALA A 25 -0.51 3.48 4.27
CA ALA A 25 -1.31 4.18 3.27
C ALA A 25 -0.73 5.56 2.93
N ASP A 26 -0.27 6.29 3.94
CA ASP A 26 0.35 7.61 3.80
C ASP A 26 1.65 7.56 2.99
N ALA A 27 2.45 6.53 3.26
CA ALA A 27 3.68 6.23 2.56
C ALA A 27 3.44 6.02 1.07
N ALA A 28 2.46 5.17 0.72
CA ALA A 28 2.09 4.92 -0.66
C ALA A 28 1.65 6.23 -1.36
N TRP A 29 0.78 7.01 -0.73
CA TRP A 29 0.31 8.29 -1.31
C TRP A 29 1.45 9.28 -1.53
N ARG A 30 2.34 9.45 -0.55
CA ARG A 30 3.51 10.34 -0.66
C ARG A 30 4.49 9.90 -1.74
N THR A 31 4.65 8.59 -1.93
CA THR A 31 5.57 8.03 -2.92
C THR A 31 5.10 8.30 -4.34
N PHE A 32 3.81 8.10 -4.62
CA PHE A 32 3.31 8.20 -5.99
C PHE A 32 2.81 9.59 -6.36
N LEU A 33 2.21 10.32 -5.43
CA LEU A 33 1.56 11.61 -5.73
C LEU A 33 2.50 12.82 -5.54
N ASN A 34 3.80 12.61 -5.34
CA ASN A 34 4.75 13.72 -5.30
C ASN A 34 5.07 14.23 -6.73
N PRO A 35 5.43 15.52 -6.88
CA PRO A 35 5.70 16.13 -8.18
C PRO A 35 6.76 15.40 -9.01
N ALA A 36 7.83 14.92 -8.37
CA ALA A 36 8.90 14.21 -9.07
C ALA A 36 8.41 12.90 -9.70
N SER A 37 7.58 12.14 -8.98
CA SER A 37 7.00 10.88 -9.44
C SER A 37 5.99 11.12 -10.55
N MET A 38 5.23 12.21 -10.45
CA MET A 38 4.32 12.65 -11.51
C MET A 38 5.08 12.99 -12.79
N THR A 39 6.09 13.86 -12.72
CA THR A 39 6.92 14.19 -13.89
C THR A 39 7.62 12.97 -14.48
N ALA A 40 8.12 12.05 -13.64
CA ALA A 40 8.72 10.81 -14.11
C ALA A 40 7.70 9.94 -14.88
N MET A 41 6.47 9.85 -14.39
CA MET A 41 5.40 9.11 -15.07
C MET A 41 4.98 9.79 -16.39
N GLU A 42 4.91 11.12 -16.45
CA GLU A 42 4.66 11.86 -17.69
C GLU A 42 5.73 11.56 -18.74
N ILE A 43 7.01 11.59 -18.35
CA ILE A 43 8.14 11.23 -19.21
C ILE A 43 7.97 9.79 -19.70
N LEU A 44 7.67 8.85 -18.79
CA LEU A 44 7.47 7.45 -19.16
C LEU A 44 6.34 7.33 -20.21
N ILE A 45 5.18 7.95 -19.97
CA ILE A 45 4.02 7.91 -20.88
C ILE A 45 4.37 8.50 -22.24
N ALA A 46 5.02 9.67 -22.28
CA ALA A 46 5.42 10.34 -23.51
C ALA A 46 6.47 9.53 -24.30
N THR A 47 7.36 8.83 -23.61
CA THR A 47 8.46 8.06 -24.20
C THR A 47 8.13 6.58 -24.43
N ARG A 48 6.84 6.19 -24.45
CA ARG A 48 6.35 4.79 -24.54
C ARG A 48 7.03 3.92 -25.61
N SER A 49 7.62 4.50 -26.66
CA SER A 49 8.45 3.81 -27.67
C SER A 49 9.81 3.29 -27.17
N LEU A 50 10.35 3.78 -26.04
CA LEU A 50 11.65 3.41 -25.47
C LEU A 50 11.56 2.32 -24.37
N ARG A 51 10.35 1.86 -24.07
CA ARG A 51 10.01 1.20 -22.80
C ARG A 51 10.23 -0.33 -22.76
N SER A 52 10.32 -1.02 -23.91
CA SER A 52 10.25 -2.49 -23.91
C SER A 52 11.43 -3.20 -23.23
N THR A 53 12.59 -2.55 -23.13
CA THR A 53 13.80 -3.14 -22.53
C THR A 53 14.14 -2.59 -21.14
N LEU A 54 13.94 -1.29 -20.85
CA LEU A 54 14.27 -0.70 -19.55
C LEU A 54 13.27 -1.00 -18.43
N ALA A 55 12.00 -1.31 -18.78
CA ALA A 55 10.93 -1.41 -17.79
C ALA A 55 11.01 -2.69 -16.93
N VAL A 56 11.51 -3.80 -17.47
CA VAL A 56 11.52 -5.09 -16.77
C VAL A 56 12.52 -5.09 -15.61
N GLU A 57 13.72 -4.55 -15.82
CA GLU A 57 14.76 -4.49 -14.78
C GLU A 57 14.38 -3.53 -13.65
N GLN A 58 13.76 -2.39 -13.95
CA GLN A 58 13.33 -1.44 -12.92
C GLN A 58 12.09 -1.92 -12.14
N LEU A 59 11.16 -2.63 -12.78
CA LEU A 59 10.05 -3.29 -12.08
C LEU A 59 10.54 -4.40 -11.14
N ALA A 60 11.57 -5.14 -11.52
CA ALA A 60 12.17 -6.17 -10.67
C ALA A 60 12.77 -5.58 -9.38
N GLN A 61 13.29 -4.35 -9.41
CA GLN A 61 13.80 -3.66 -8.21
C GLN A 61 12.71 -3.32 -7.18
N LEU A 62 11.43 -3.33 -7.58
CA LEU A 62 10.31 -3.05 -6.67
C LEU A 62 9.84 -4.31 -5.92
N GLN A 63 10.07 -5.51 -6.47
CA GLN A 63 9.59 -6.78 -5.89
C GLN A 63 9.92 -6.97 -4.40
N PRO A 64 11.15 -6.70 -3.91
CA PRO A 64 11.48 -6.87 -2.49
C PRO A 64 10.65 -5.95 -1.58
N GLY A 65 10.34 -4.74 -2.04
CA GLY A 65 9.48 -3.81 -1.32
C GLY A 65 8.02 -4.29 -1.27
N LEU A 66 7.51 -4.81 -2.38
CA LEU A 66 6.16 -5.38 -2.47
C LEU A 66 6.00 -6.60 -1.53
N GLU A 67 7.00 -7.46 -1.47
CA GLU A 67 7.02 -8.62 -0.57
C GLU A 67 7.04 -8.22 0.90
N ARG A 68 7.82 -7.19 1.27
CA ARG A 68 7.83 -6.63 2.63
C ARG A 68 6.45 -6.10 3.02
N ILE A 69 5.79 -5.37 2.13
CA ILE A 69 4.44 -4.86 2.39
C ILE A 69 3.43 -5.98 2.53
N THR A 70 3.49 -7.01 1.68
CA THR A 70 2.62 -8.17 1.80
C THR A 70 2.74 -8.82 3.18
N LYS A 71 3.96 -8.91 3.73
CA LYS A 71 4.19 -9.39 5.11
C LYS A 71 3.58 -8.47 6.16
N LEU A 72 3.63 -7.15 5.97
CA LEU A 72 3.03 -6.16 6.88
C LEU A 72 1.48 -6.21 6.88
N VAL A 73 0.88 -6.54 5.74
CA VAL A 73 -0.58 -6.73 5.58
C VAL A 73 -1.04 -8.08 6.17
N GLY A 74 -0.12 -9.00 6.46
CA GLY A 74 -0.36 -10.26 7.16
C GLY A 74 -0.43 -11.49 6.25
N GLY A 75 -0.54 -12.68 6.83
CA GLY A 75 -0.50 -13.96 6.09
C GLY A 75 -1.83 -14.43 5.48
N SER A 76 -2.78 -13.53 5.23
CA SER A 76 -4.10 -13.93 4.70
C SER A 76 -4.03 -14.33 3.22
N PRO A 77 -4.97 -15.13 2.71
CA PRO A 77 -5.09 -15.41 1.27
C PRO A 77 -5.30 -14.16 0.41
N HIS A 78 -5.72 -13.05 1.00
CA HIS A 78 -5.98 -11.79 0.33
C HIS A 78 -4.86 -10.77 0.47
N ALA A 79 -3.83 -11.03 1.29
CA ALA A 79 -2.80 -10.06 1.62
C ALA A 79 -2.04 -9.56 0.38
N THR A 80 -1.72 -10.46 -0.56
CA THR A 80 -1.10 -10.09 -1.83
C THR A 80 -2.00 -9.17 -2.65
N ALA A 81 -3.28 -9.53 -2.80
CA ALA A 81 -4.23 -8.71 -3.56
C ALA A 81 -4.45 -7.33 -2.91
N ILE A 82 -4.46 -7.26 -1.58
CA ILE A 82 -4.60 -6.01 -0.84
C ILE A 82 -3.34 -5.15 -0.99
N ALA A 83 -2.16 -5.76 -0.91
CA ALA A 83 -0.90 -5.07 -1.19
C ALA A 83 -0.89 -4.53 -2.64
N ASP A 84 -1.33 -5.32 -3.62
CA ASP A 84 -1.45 -4.87 -5.01
C ASP A 84 -2.40 -3.66 -5.14
N LEU A 85 -3.54 -3.68 -4.44
CA LEU A 85 -4.50 -2.57 -4.43
C LEU A 85 -3.91 -1.30 -3.80
N LEU A 86 -3.15 -1.43 -2.71
CA LEU A 86 -2.44 -0.33 -2.07
C LEU A 86 -1.51 0.40 -3.05
N TRP A 87 -0.96 -0.31 -4.02
CA TRP A 87 -0.08 0.25 -5.05
C TRP A 87 -0.80 0.72 -6.30
N ALA A 88 -1.79 -0.03 -6.77
CA ALA A 88 -2.54 0.30 -7.98
C ALA A 88 -3.38 1.57 -7.79
N ALA A 89 -3.97 1.76 -6.60
CA ALA A 89 -4.82 2.91 -6.31
C ALA A 89 -4.10 4.26 -6.48
N PRO A 90 -2.95 4.52 -5.84
CA PRO A 90 -2.25 5.80 -5.99
C PRO A 90 -1.66 6.00 -7.40
N VAL A 91 -1.29 4.92 -8.11
CA VAL A 91 -0.87 5.02 -9.53
C VAL A 91 -2.05 5.47 -10.41
N GLY A 92 -3.24 4.91 -10.20
CA GLY A 92 -4.46 5.32 -10.90
C GLY A 92 -4.83 6.79 -10.59
N LEU A 93 -4.73 7.19 -9.33
CA LEU A 93 -4.93 8.59 -8.92
C LEU A 93 -3.89 9.52 -9.54
N MET A 94 -2.63 9.11 -9.62
CA MET A 94 -1.56 9.88 -10.25
C MET A 94 -1.87 10.17 -11.73
N VAL A 95 -2.29 9.15 -12.48
CA VAL A 95 -2.73 9.34 -13.88
C VAL A 95 -3.97 10.22 -13.95
N GLY A 96 -4.92 10.03 -13.02
CA GLY A 96 -6.11 10.88 -12.91
C GLY A 96 -5.79 12.36 -12.70
N GLN A 97 -4.79 12.66 -11.86
CA GLN A 97 -4.31 14.03 -11.63
C GLN A 97 -3.71 14.65 -12.90
N MET A 98 -2.99 13.86 -13.70
CA MET A 98 -2.33 14.35 -14.91
C MET A 98 -3.29 14.73 -16.04
N VAL A 99 -4.44 14.05 -16.10
CA VAL A 99 -5.43 14.26 -17.19
C VAL A 99 -6.57 15.19 -16.79
N SER A 100 -6.67 15.56 -15.51
CA SER A 100 -7.73 16.40 -14.99
C SER A 100 -7.30 17.86 -14.97
N ASP A 101 -8.17 18.75 -15.45
CA ASP A 101 -7.96 20.20 -15.36
C ASP A 101 -8.12 20.75 -13.93
N VAL A 102 -8.63 19.92 -13.01
CA VAL A 102 -8.82 20.27 -11.60
C VAL A 102 -8.12 19.25 -10.68
N PRO A 103 -7.51 19.71 -9.57
CA PRO A 103 -6.91 18.79 -8.60
C PRO A 103 -7.94 17.81 -8.05
N LEU A 104 -7.68 16.51 -8.20
CA LEU A 104 -8.55 15.48 -7.62
C LEU A 104 -8.30 15.38 -6.11
N PRO A 105 -9.35 15.28 -5.27
CA PRO A 105 -9.16 14.98 -3.86
C PRO A 105 -8.65 13.54 -3.73
N THR A 106 -7.52 13.36 -3.06
CA THR A 106 -6.90 12.05 -2.82
C THR A 106 -6.96 11.62 -1.35
N GLU A 107 -7.30 12.57 -0.47
CA GLU A 107 -7.36 12.39 0.97
C GLU A 107 -8.45 11.39 1.41
N PRO A 108 -9.69 11.43 0.89
CA PRO A 108 -10.70 10.44 1.25
C PRO A 108 -10.29 9.01 0.92
N GLN A 109 -9.64 8.80 -0.23
CA GLN A 109 -9.20 7.50 -0.71
C GLN A 109 -8.04 6.97 0.15
N ARG A 110 -7.11 7.85 0.56
CA ARG A 110 -6.03 7.52 1.49
C ARG A 110 -6.57 6.99 2.82
N ARG A 111 -7.54 7.70 3.42
CA ARG A 111 -8.18 7.29 4.68
C ARG A 111 -8.94 5.98 4.53
N ALA A 112 -9.68 5.81 3.44
CA ALA A 112 -10.40 4.57 3.17
C ALA A 112 -9.44 3.37 3.03
N MET A 113 -8.28 3.56 2.39
CA MET A 113 -7.24 2.53 2.29
C MET A 113 -6.67 2.16 3.67
N ALA A 114 -6.33 3.16 4.50
CA ALA A 114 -5.85 2.92 5.87
C ALA A 114 -6.87 2.13 6.71
N GLN A 115 -8.16 2.47 6.58
CA GLN A 115 -9.23 1.74 7.27
C GLN A 115 -9.35 0.30 6.75
N LEU A 116 -9.34 0.10 5.43
CA LEU A 116 -9.42 -1.23 4.82
C LEU A 116 -8.30 -2.15 5.30
N LEU A 117 -7.07 -1.63 5.35
CA LEU A 117 -5.90 -2.35 5.84
C LEU A 117 -6.05 -2.71 7.33
N SER A 118 -6.54 -1.77 8.14
CA SER A 118 -6.77 -1.98 9.57
C SER A 118 -7.85 -3.03 9.81
N ASP A 119 -8.98 -2.94 9.12
CA ASP A 119 -10.09 -3.90 9.22
C ASP A 119 -9.65 -5.30 8.79
N HIS A 120 -8.83 -5.40 7.73
CA HIS A 120 -8.29 -6.67 7.28
C HIS A 120 -7.43 -7.36 8.33
N LEU A 121 -6.56 -6.61 9.01
CA LEU A 121 -5.74 -7.13 10.09
C LEU A 121 -6.57 -7.52 11.32
N LEU A 122 -7.57 -6.73 11.69
CA LEU A 122 -8.45 -7.02 12.83
C LEU A 122 -9.26 -8.30 12.63
N VAL A 123 -9.82 -8.52 11.43
CA VAL A 123 -10.53 -9.77 11.11
C VAL A 123 -9.60 -10.98 11.28
N ARG A 124 -8.36 -10.86 10.83
CA ARG A 124 -7.35 -11.91 11.00
C ARG A 124 -7.05 -12.19 12.47
N GLU A 125 -6.86 -11.17 13.30
CA GLU A 125 -6.60 -11.35 14.74
C GLU A 125 -7.74 -12.08 15.45
N LEU A 126 -8.99 -11.87 15.00
CA LEU A 126 -10.15 -12.59 15.51
C LEU A 126 -10.18 -14.06 15.05
N ASP A 127 -9.77 -14.34 13.81
CA ASP A 127 -9.69 -15.70 13.26
C ASP A 127 -8.53 -16.51 13.87
N ASP A 128 -7.41 -15.86 14.18
CA ASP A 128 -6.22 -16.47 14.82
C ASP A 128 -6.39 -16.66 16.33
N ALA A 129 -7.43 -16.09 16.96
CA ALA A 129 -7.64 -16.16 18.40
C ALA A 129 -8.03 -17.59 18.86
N PRO A 130 -7.41 -18.13 19.92
CA PRO A 130 -7.75 -19.47 20.41
C PRO A 130 -9.22 -19.53 20.85
N PRO A 131 -9.90 -20.68 20.65
CA PRO A 131 -11.31 -20.81 20.99
C PRO A 131 -11.52 -20.52 22.48
N ARG A 132 -12.32 -19.49 22.77
CA ARG A 132 -12.65 -19.10 24.15
C ARG A 132 -13.25 -20.31 24.86
N ARG A 133 -12.51 -20.87 25.84
CA ARG A 133 -13.02 -21.94 26.71
C ARG A 133 -14.32 -21.48 27.34
N ARG A 134 -15.45 -21.98 26.83
CA ARG A 134 -16.77 -21.81 27.45
C ARG A 134 -16.65 -22.38 28.87
N GLY A 135 -16.65 -21.49 29.85
CA GLY A 135 -16.50 -21.84 31.26
C GLY A 135 -17.48 -22.94 31.62
N ALA A 136 -16.95 -24.02 32.22
CA ALA A 136 -17.75 -25.04 32.86
C ALA A 136 -18.69 -24.34 33.84
N ARG A 137 -19.99 -24.34 33.53
CA ARG A 137 -21.04 -24.06 34.52
C ARG A 137 -20.88 -25.11 35.62
N GLN A 138 -20.25 -24.72 36.73
CA GLN A 138 -20.30 -25.49 37.96
C GLN A 138 -21.77 -25.57 38.39
N ARG A 139 -22.26 -26.80 38.51
CA ARG A 139 -23.56 -27.15 39.09
C ARG A 139 -23.41 -27.37 40.58
#